data_AF-A0A929FAP7-F1
#
_entry.id   AF-A0A929FAP7-F1
#
_cell.length_a   1.000
_cell.length_b   1.000
_cell.length_c   1.000
_cell.angle_alpha   90.00
_cell.angle_beta   90.00
_cell.angle_gamma   90.00
#
_symmetry.space_group_name_H-M   'P 1'
#
loop_
_entity.id
_entity.type
_entity.pdbx_description
1 polymer ?
#
loop_
_entity_poly.entity_id
_entity_poly.type
_entity_poly.pdbx_seq_one_letter_code
_entity_poly.pdbx_strand_id
1 'polypeptide(L)'
;MSKLPQYDRCRFYAYTPYMVCGVNPCGPDGNQCSDFESVAPREPLEGGYYAGDWIPQLPTQLTDDQRLALLDWHPLFTGRCPNCEVTMLQTTPPRVHWDCGACGWMDDSV
;
A
#
# COMPACT_ATOMS: atom_id res chain seq x y z
N MET A 1 -6.73 -20.50 20.71
CA MET A 1 -7.18 -19.23 20.08
C MET A 1 -8.53 -19.48 19.45
N SER A 2 -9.61 -19.06 20.11
CA SER A 2 -10.96 -19.25 19.60
C SER A 2 -11.25 -18.16 18.57
N LYS A 3 -11.22 -18.50 17.28
CA LYS A 3 -11.69 -17.59 16.23
C LYS A 3 -13.22 -17.55 16.28
N LEU A 4 -13.79 -16.41 16.67
CA LEU A 4 -15.21 -16.15 16.49
C LEU A 4 -15.52 -16.01 14.99
N PRO A 5 -16.66 -16.51 14.50
CA PRO A 5 -17.02 -16.43 13.07
C PRO A 5 -17.09 -15.00 12.52
N GLN A 6 -17.25 -14.00 13.38
CA GLN A 6 -17.42 -12.60 12.98
C GLN A 6 -16.11 -11.77 12.93
N TYR A 7 -14.93 -12.34 13.21
CA TYR A 7 -13.67 -11.56 13.29
C TYR A 7 -13.30 -10.82 12.02
N ASP A 8 -13.59 -11.41 10.86
CA ASP A 8 -13.28 -10.86 9.53
C ASP A 8 -13.95 -9.49 9.29
N ARG A 9 -14.97 -9.17 10.11
CA ARG A 9 -15.76 -7.94 10.06
C ARG A 9 -15.45 -6.97 11.19
N CYS A 10 -14.57 -7.34 12.12
CA CYS A 10 -14.18 -6.49 13.23
C CYS A 10 -13.20 -5.40 12.78
N ARG A 11 -13.43 -4.15 13.17
CA ARG A 11 -12.56 -3.00 12.89
C ARG A 11 -11.11 -3.21 13.33
N PHE A 12 -10.92 -4.00 14.39
CA PHE A 12 -9.62 -4.26 15.00
C PHE A 12 -8.96 -5.55 14.50
N TYR A 13 -9.54 -6.22 13.50
CA TYR A 13 -8.94 -7.39 12.88
C TYR A 13 -7.64 -6.99 12.19
N ALA A 14 -6.54 -7.63 12.58
CA ALA A 14 -5.20 -7.22 12.15
C ALA A 14 -4.79 -7.81 10.79
N TYR A 15 -5.63 -8.64 10.15
CA TYR A 15 -5.37 -9.24 8.83
C TYR A 15 -4.02 -9.94 8.69
N THR A 16 -3.44 -10.42 9.79
CA THR A 16 -2.18 -11.19 9.79
C THR A 16 -2.36 -12.54 10.49
N PRO A 17 -1.60 -13.57 10.10
CA PRO A 17 -1.64 -14.86 10.79
C PRO A 17 -0.97 -14.81 12.17
N TYR A 18 -0.13 -13.80 12.43
CA TYR A 18 0.64 -13.65 13.67
C TYR A 18 -0.11 -12.88 14.76
N MET A 19 -1.07 -12.04 14.37
CA MET A 19 -1.88 -11.25 15.28
C MET A 19 -3.31 -11.17 14.72
N VAL A 20 -4.29 -11.64 15.50
CA VAL A 20 -5.70 -11.70 15.10
C VAL A 20 -6.41 -10.36 15.36
N CYS A 21 -6.18 -9.75 16.52
CA CYS A 21 -6.81 -8.49 16.93
C CYS A 21 -5.77 -7.55 17.52
N GLY A 22 -5.77 -6.28 17.10
CA GLY A 22 -4.83 -5.27 17.60
C GLY A 22 -5.12 -4.81 19.04
N VAL A 23 -6.36 -4.97 19.51
CA VAL A 23 -6.78 -4.60 20.89
C VAL A 23 -6.62 -5.77 21.85
N ASN A 24 -6.96 -6.98 21.39
CA ASN A 24 -6.91 -8.20 22.20
C ASN A 24 -6.08 -9.29 21.48
N PRO A 25 -4.74 -9.26 21.58
CA PRO A 25 -3.87 -10.19 20.84
C PRO A 25 -4.14 -11.67 21.15
N CYS A 26 -4.57 -11.96 22.39
CA CYS A 26 -4.89 -13.32 22.84
C CYS A 26 -6.31 -13.79 22.44
N GLY A 27 -7.13 -12.90 21.89
CA GLY A 27 -8.57 -13.10 21.72
C GLY A 27 -9.35 -12.89 23.03
N PRO A 28 -10.68 -12.86 22.97
CA PRO A 28 -11.56 -12.63 24.10
C PRO A 28 -11.73 -13.92 24.92
N ASP A 29 -12.05 -13.74 26.20
CA ASP A 29 -12.43 -14.82 27.09
C ASP A 29 -13.89 -15.23 26.81
N GLY A 30 -14.10 -16.01 25.74
CA GLY A 30 -15.40 -16.64 25.42
C GLY A 30 -15.91 -16.35 24.01
N ASN A 31 -17.23 -16.40 23.85
CA ASN A 31 -17.90 -16.36 22.55
C ASN A 31 -18.29 -14.94 22.09
N GLN A 32 -17.96 -13.93 22.88
CA GLN A 32 -18.30 -12.53 22.64
C GLN A 32 -17.06 -11.66 22.90
N CYS A 33 -16.90 -10.60 22.11
CA CYS A 33 -15.80 -9.64 22.23
C CYS A 33 -16.42 -8.28 22.55
N SER A 34 -16.04 -7.68 23.69
CA SER A 34 -16.53 -6.36 24.11
C SER A 34 -16.17 -5.26 23.13
N ASP A 35 -15.00 -5.38 22.49
CA ASP A 35 -14.45 -4.41 21.54
C ASP A 35 -14.86 -4.73 20.10
N PHE A 36 -15.86 -5.60 19.90
CA PHE A 36 -16.33 -5.91 18.56
C PHE A 36 -17.07 -4.72 17.96
N GLU A 37 -16.41 -4.05 17.01
CA GLU A 37 -17.02 -3.03 16.17
C GLU A 37 -17.10 -3.56 14.74
N SER A 38 -18.33 -3.81 14.25
CA SER A 38 -18.52 -4.28 12.88
C SER A 38 -18.27 -3.14 11.90
N VAL A 39 -17.33 -3.32 10.99
CA VAL A 39 -17.23 -2.46 9.81
C VAL A 39 -18.22 -2.98 8.76
N ALA A 40 -18.82 -2.07 7.98
CA ALA A 40 -19.43 -2.46 6.71
C ALA A 40 -18.41 -3.32 5.94
N PRO A 41 -18.85 -4.34 5.16
CA PRO A 41 -17.92 -5.06 4.30
C PRO A 41 -17.10 -4.02 3.55
N ARG A 42 -15.78 -4.03 3.75
CA ARG A 42 -14.90 -3.21 2.92
C ARG A 42 -15.28 -3.63 1.50
N GLU A 43 -15.79 -2.70 0.70
CA GLU A 43 -16.01 -2.99 -0.71
C GLU A 43 -14.71 -3.61 -1.20
N PRO A 44 -14.74 -4.79 -1.86
CA PRO A 44 -13.52 -5.43 -2.29
C PRO A 44 -12.74 -4.40 -3.08
N LEU A 45 -11.53 -4.06 -2.60
CA LEU A 45 -10.59 -3.34 -3.45
C LEU A 45 -10.51 -4.16 -4.73
N GLU A 46 -10.73 -3.53 -5.88
CA GLU A 46 -10.57 -4.20 -7.15
C GLU A 46 -9.23 -4.94 -7.16
N GLY A 47 -9.19 -6.14 -7.71
CA GLY A 47 -8.10 -7.06 -7.46
C GLY A 47 -8.06 -8.18 -8.49
N GLY A 48 -6.97 -8.94 -8.47
CA GLY A 48 -6.78 -10.06 -9.39
C GLY A 48 -6.11 -11.24 -8.70
N TYR A 49 -6.24 -12.42 -9.32
CA TYR A 49 -5.49 -13.60 -8.91
C TYR A 49 -4.18 -13.67 -9.68
N TYR A 50 -3.07 -13.84 -8.97
CA TYR A 50 -1.77 -14.14 -9.56
C TYR A 50 -1.16 -15.33 -8.83
N ALA A 51 -0.73 -16.34 -9.58
CA ALA A 51 -0.18 -17.59 -9.03
C ALA A 51 -1.08 -18.30 -7.99
N GLY A 52 -2.40 -18.07 -8.03
CA GLY A 52 -3.37 -18.65 -7.09
C GLY A 52 -3.63 -17.80 -5.84
N ASP A 53 -2.84 -16.74 -5.62
CA ASP A 53 -3.03 -15.82 -4.51
C ASP A 53 -3.85 -14.60 -4.95
N TRP A 54 -4.75 -14.13 -4.06
CA TRP A 54 -5.48 -12.89 -4.25
C TRP A 54 -4.56 -11.71 -3.98
N ILE A 55 -4.33 -10.88 -5.00
CA ILE A 55 -3.56 -9.64 -4.88
C ILE A 55 -4.53 -8.47 -5.00
N PRO A 56 -4.76 -7.70 -3.92
CA PRO A 56 -5.54 -6.47 -4.03
C PRO A 56 -4.80 -5.51 -4.96
N GLN A 57 -5.49 -4.94 -5.95
CA GLN A 57 -4.92 -3.78 -6.64
C GLN A 57 -4.96 -2.64 -5.62
N LEU A 58 -3.78 -2.17 -5.20
CA LEU A 58 -3.73 -0.93 -4.46
C LEU A 58 -4.38 0.12 -5.36
N PRO A 59 -5.37 0.88 -4.88
CA PRO A 59 -6.06 1.87 -5.68
C PRO A 59 -5.01 2.87 -6.13
N THR A 60 -4.56 2.71 -7.37
CA THR A 60 -3.60 3.61 -7.95
C THR A 60 -4.45 4.80 -8.34
N GLN A 61 -4.26 5.93 -7.67
CA GLN A 61 -5.00 7.16 -8.00
C GLN A 61 -4.67 7.69 -9.42
N LEU A 62 -3.76 7.02 -10.12
CA LEU A 62 -3.31 7.35 -11.46
C LEU A 62 -4.08 6.53 -12.51
N THR A 63 -4.69 7.23 -13.46
CA THR A 63 -5.22 6.64 -14.69
C THR A 63 -4.10 5.99 -15.51
N ASP A 64 -4.46 5.12 -16.46
CA ASP A 64 -3.46 4.46 -17.31
C ASP A 64 -2.58 5.47 -18.06
N ASP A 65 -3.17 6.56 -18.56
CA ASP A 65 -2.43 7.63 -19.24
C ASP A 65 -1.44 8.33 -18.31
N GLN A 66 -1.81 8.55 -17.05
CA GLN A 66 -0.92 9.16 -16.05
C GLN A 66 0.22 8.21 -15.67
N ARG A 67 -0.05 6.90 -15.60
CA ARG A 67 1.00 5.89 -15.40
C ARG A 67 1.95 5.83 -16.60
N LEU A 68 1.42 5.91 -17.82
CA LEU A 68 2.23 5.95 -19.02
C LEU A 68 3.15 7.18 -19.01
N ALA A 69 2.60 8.34 -18.67
CA ALA A 69 3.37 9.58 -18.58
C ALA A 69 4.55 9.45 -17.61
N LEU A 70 4.38 8.78 -16.46
CA LEU A 70 5.49 8.57 -15.50
C LEU A 70 6.70 7.88 -16.14
N LEU A 71 6.48 6.92 -17.05
CA LEU A 71 7.58 6.22 -17.73
C LEU A 71 8.42 7.17 -18.60
N ASP A 72 7.81 8.23 -19.11
CA ASP A 72 8.45 9.17 -20.04
C ASP A 72 9.17 10.32 -19.33
N TRP A 73 8.72 10.74 -18.15
CA TRP A 73 9.28 11.91 -17.47
C TRP A 73 9.97 11.61 -16.14
N HIS A 74 9.59 10.54 -15.43
CA HIS A 74 10.03 10.37 -14.04
C HIS A 74 11.47 9.84 -13.96
N PRO A 75 12.34 10.46 -13.14
CA PRO A 75 13.74 10.07 -13.01
C PRO A 75 13.99 8.60 -12.61
N LEU A 76 13.05 7.96 -11.93
CA LEU A 76 13.12 6.52 -11.62
C LEU A 76 13.28 5.68 -12.89
N PHE A 77 12.61 6.06 -13.98
CA PHE A 77 12.61 5.33 -15.24
C PHE A 77 13.60 5.91 -16.25
N THR A 78 13.68 7.24 -16.32
CA THR A 78 14.51 7.94 -17.32
C THR A 78 15.96 8.14 -16.87
N GLY A 79 16.22 8.12 -15.56
CA GLY A 79 17.52 8.47 -14.97
C GLY A 79 17.92 9.93 -15.14
N ARG A 80 16.96 10.82 -15.46
CA ARG A 80 17.22 12.25 -15.72
C ARG A 80 16.18 13.12 -15.04
N CYS A 81 16.57 14.32 -14.63
CA CYS A 81 15.65 15.31 -14.11
C CYS A 81 14.69 15.80 -15.22
N PRO A 82 13.36 15.86 -14.99
CA PRO A 82 12.40 16.31 -16.00
C PRO A 82 12.54 17.80 -16.37
N ASN A 83 13.14 18.63 -15.51
CA ASN A 83 13.23 20.07 -15.72
C ASN A 83 14.56 20.52 -16.36
N CYS A 84 15.69 19.92 -15.95
CA CYS A 84 17.02 20.35 -16.41
C CYS A 84 17.82 19.24 -17.10
N GLU A 85 17.24 18.06 -17.26
CA GLU A 85 17.82 16.88 -17.92
C GLU A 85 19.14 16.36 -17.33
N VAL A 86 19.57 16.90 -16.17
CA VAL A 86 20.76 16.42 -15.48
C VAL A 86 20.58 14.95 -15.11
N THR A 87 21.64 14.17 -15.29
CA THR A 87 21.64 12.74 -14.96
C THR A 87 21.47 12.56 -13.46
N MET A 88 20.49 11.74 -13.07
CA MET A 88 20.24 11.32 -11.70
C MET A 88 20.67 9.86 -11.57
N LEU A 89 21.78 9.63 -10.88
CA LEU A 89 22.32 8.28 -10.69
C LEU A 89 21.33 7.44 -9.89
N GLN A 90 20.99 6.26 -10.42
CA GLN A 90 20.27 5.26 -9.66
C GLN A 90 21.18 4.70 -8.56
N THR A 91 20.63 4.57 -7.36
CA THR A 91 21.31 3.98 -6.20
C THR A 91 20.84 2.56 -5.96
N THR A 92 21.65 1.76 -5.28
CA THR A 92 21.25 0.45 -4.77
C THR A 92 21.47 0.44 -3.25
N PRO A 93 20.41 0.38 -2.42
CA PRO A 93 18.99 0.28 -2.78
C PRO A 93 18.44 1.55 -3.48
N PRO A 94 17.30 1.44 -4.22
CA PRO A 94 16.67 2.58 -4.86
C PRO A 94 16.37 3.69 -3.86
N ARG A 95 16.68 4.93 -4.24
CA ARG A 95 16.35 6.11 -3.46
C ARG A 95 14.83 6.29 -3.38
N VAL A 96 14.37 6.76 -2.23
CA VAL A 96 12.95 7.04 -1.97
C VAL A 96 12.58 8.44 -2.45
N HIS A 97 13.45 9.43 -2.26
CA HIS A 97 13.20 10.83 -2.64
C HIS A 97 13.95 11.20 -3.90
N TRP A 98 13.28 11.85 -4.88
CA TRP A 98 13.83 12.24 -6.18
C TRP A 98 14.12 13.74 -6.32
N ASP A 99 14.93 14.30 -5.43
CA ASP A 99 15.31 15.72 -5.51
C ASP A 99 16.48 15.97 -6.48
N CYS A 100 16.38 17.06 -7.24
CA CYS A 100 17.38 17.50 -8.20
C CYS A 100 18.21 18.67 -7.63
N GLY A 101 19.47 18.40 -7.28
CA GLY A 101 20.39 19.43 -6.77
C GLY A 101 20.78 20.54 -7.74
N ALA A 102 20.55 20.37 -9.06
CA ALA A 102 20.91 21.39 -10.07
C ALA A 102 19.82 22.47 -10.27
N CYS A 103 18.54 22.09 -10.28
CA CYS A 103 17.44 23.00 -10.58
C CYS A 103 16.38 23.09 -9.47
N GLY A 104 16.53 22.34 -8.38
CA GLY A 104 15.61 22.36 -7.24
C GLY A 104 14.27 21.65 -7.47
N TRP A 105 14.13 20.89 -8.56
CA TRP A 105 12.96 20.03 -8.76
C TRP A 105 12.89 18.94 -7.69
N MET A 106 11.71 18.70 -7.13
CA MET A 106 11.46 17.69 -6.09
C MET A 106 10.24 16.85 -6.49
N ASP A 107 10.30 15.56 -6.18
CA ASP A 107 9.18 14.65 -6.36
C ASP A 107 8.34 14.61 -5.08
N ASP A 108 7.17 15.26 -5.11
CA ASP A 108 6.24 15.32 -3.97
C ASP A 108 5.27 14.12 -3.93
N SER A 109 5.50 13.07 -4.73
CA SER A 109 4.66 11.88 -4.70
C SER A 109 5.05 10.93 -3.54
N VAL A 110 4.17 10.85 -2.53
CA VAL A 110 4.24 9.92 -1.38
C VAL A 110 2.98 9.09 -1.26
#